data_AF-A0A7R8H4Y5-F1
#
_entry.id   AF-A0A7R8H4Y5-F1
#
_cell.length_a   1.000
_cell.length_b   1.000
_cell.length_c   1.000
_cell.angle_alpha   90.00
_cell.angle_beta   90.00
_cell.angle_gamma   90.00
#
_symmetry.space_group_name_H-M   'P 1'
#
loop_
_entity.id
_entity.type
_entity.pdbx_description
1 polymer ?
#
loop_
_entity_poly.entity_id
_entity_poly.type
_entity_poly.pdbx_seq_one_letter_code
_entity_poly.pdbx_strand_id
1 'polypeptide(L)'
;MGKSGLLRLNDRGRRDSMALDIRTVSPLSQYDPPKGFWTTEKGLLWKGFENHKLSSEDSNIFQRRTLIISTLESPPYLMEKLDYKPRSSKNFFDRYEGFVIDLANELADLLHFNYSVILSNTYGSMDKSGQWNGMIRDLLDEVSHTFNM
;
A
#
# COMPACT_ATOMS: atom_id res chain seq x y z
N MET A 1 32.99 20.52 -0.03
CA MET A 1 32.15 20.48 -1.24
C MET A 1 30.93 21.36 -1.04
N GLY A 2 30.34 21.91 -2.11
CA GLY A 2 29.14 22.76 -2.03
C GLY A 2 27.89 21.97 -1.67
N LYS A 3 26.86 22.65 -1.14
CA LYS A 3 25.59 22.04 -0.70
C LYS A 3 24.81 21.32 -1.80
N SER A 4 25.08 21.64 -3.06
CA SER A 4 24.38 21.09 -4.23
C SER A 4 25.18 20.03 -4.98
N GLY A 5 26.30 19.54 -4.40
CA GLY A 5 27.19 18.57 -5.04
C GLY A 5 28.15 19.21 -6.04
N LEU A 6 28.56 18.44 -7.04
CA LEU A 6 29.49 18.91 -8.09
C LEU A 6 28.84 20.02 -8.92
N LEU A 7 29.56 21.13 -9.10
CA LEU A 7 29.14 22.26 -9.92
C LEU A 7 29.99 22.29 -11.20
N ARG A 8 29.37 22.00 -12.35
CA ARG A 8 29.93 22.25 -13.68
C ARG A 8 28.99 23.18 -14.45
N LEU A 9 29.58 24.15 -15.13
CA LEU A 9 28.89 25.10 -15.99
C LEU A 9 29.28 24.84 -17.44
N ASN A 10 28.36 25.08 -18.37
CA ASN A 10 28.64 25.09 -19.80
C ASN A 10 29.18 26.46 -20.26
N ASP A 11 29.51 26.57 -21.55
CA ASP A 11 30.03 27.80 -22.19
C ASP A 11 29.09 29.01 -22.12
N ARG A 12 27.83 28.80 -21.70
CA ARG A 12 26.82 29.87 -21.48
C ARG A 12 26.63 30.20 -19.99
N GLY A 13 27.50 29.69 -19.12
CA GLY A 13 27.43 29.90 -17.68
C GLY A 13 26.25 29.20 -16.98
N ARG A 14 25.58 28.24 -17.64
CA ARG A 14 24.48 27.47 -17.05
C ARG A 14 25.01 26.16 -16.48
N ARG A 15 24.46 25.74 -15.34
CA ARG A 15 24.78 24.44 -14.76
C ARG A 15 24.33 23.31 -15.67
N ASP A 16 25.25 22.41 -16.00
CA ASP A 16 25.02 21.30 -16.94
C ASP A 16 25.27 19.92 -16.31
N SER A 17 25.61 19.88 -15.02
CA SER A 17 25.71 18.67 -14.22
C SER A 17 24.87 18.81 -12.96
N MET A 18 23.92 17.88 -12.79
CA MET A 18 23.07 17.80 -11.62
C MET A 18 22.94 16.35 -11.19
N ALA A 19 22.86 16.17 -9.87
CA ALA A 19 22.50 14.91 -9.22
C ALA A 19 21.36 15.22 -8.24
N LEU A 20 20.27 14.46 -8.32
CA LEU A 20 19.07 14.64 -7.52
C LEU A 20 18.75 13.35 -6.77
N ASP A 21 18.47 13.46 -5.48
CA ASP A 21 17.94 12.37 -4.66
C ASP A 21 16.44 12.22 -4.92
N ILE A 22 15.99 11.00 -5.25
CA ILE A 22 14.57 10.68 -5.31
C ILE A 22 14.13 10.16 -3.95
N ARG A 23 13.16 10.84 -3.33
CA ARG A 23 12.63 10.50 -2.00
C ARG A 23 11.12 10.35 -2.07
N THR A 24 10.60 9.37 -1.35
CA THR A 24 9.19 9.31 -1.02
C THR A 24 8.93 10.18 0.19
N VAL A 25 7.74 10.76 0.27
CA VAL A 25 7.28 11.46 1.47
C VAL A 25 6.29 10.55 2.15
N SER A 26 6.69 9.94 3.26
CA SER A 26 5.79 9.19 4.13
C SER A 26 5.29 10.11 5.26
N PRO A 27 3.97 10.26 5.46
CA PRO A 27 3.42 10.99 6.61
C PRO A 27 3.85 10.41 7.97
N LEU A 28 4.25 9.14 8.00
CA LEU A 28 4.52 8.36 9.21
C LEU A 28 6.01 8.26 9.56
N SER A 29 6.92 8.69 8.67
CA SER A 29 8.36 8.62 8.88
C SER A 29 9.00 10.00 8.73
N GLN A 30 9.68 10.46 9.78
CA GLN A 30 10.46 11.71 9.76
C GLN A 30 11.71 11.59 8.87
N TYR A 31 12.08 10.37 8.44
CA TYR A 31 13.26 10.14 7.62
C TYR A 31 13.03 9.01 6.60
N ASP A 32 12.76 9.39 5.35
CA ASP A 32 12.75 8.45 4.23
C ASP A 32 14.10 8.51 3.49
N PRO A 33 14.89 7.40 3.50
CA PRO A 33 16.14 7.37 2.73
C PRO A 33 15.83 7.45 1.23
N PRO A 34 16.72 8.06 0.43
CA PRO A 34 16.52 8.19 -1.01
C PRO A 34 16.38 6.81 -1.67
N LYS A 35 15.30 6.67 -2.44
CA LYS A 35 14.92 5.48 -3.22
C LYS A 35 15.70 5.35 -4.52
N GLY A 36 16.38 6.41 -4.93
CA GLY A 36 17.19 6.44 -6.13
C GLY A 36 17.86 7.79 -6.31
N PHE A 37 18.64 7.89 -7.38
CA PHE A 37 19.30 9.12 -7.78
C PHE A 37 19.05 9.36 -9.26
N TRP A 38 18.84 10.61 -9.64
CA TRP A 38 18.81 11.02 -11.03
C TRP A 38 20.04 11.86 -11.34
N THR A 39 20.67 11.61 -12.49
CA THR A 39 21.80 12.42 -12.96
C THR A 39 21.57 12.89 -14.39
N THR A 40 22.17 14.03 -14.75
CA THR A 40 22.10 14.55 -16.12
C THR A 40 22.69 13.60 -17.17
N GLU A 41 23.67 12.77 -16.78
CA GLU A 41 24.38 11.85 -17.69
C GLU A 41 23.69 10.49 -17.83
N LYS A 42 23.15 9.94 -16.74
CA LYS A 42 22.62 8.56 -16.71
C LYS A 42 21.10 8.48 -16.54
N GLY A 43 20.42 9.61 -16.37
CA GLY A 43 18.99 9.62 -16.06
C GLY A 43 18.73 9.02 -14.68
N LEU A 44 17.60 8.29 -14.55
CA LEU A 44 17.12 7.73 -13.29
C LEU A 44 17.83 6.40 -12.95
N LEU A 45 18.42 6.35 -11.77
CA LEU A 45 19.07 5.17 -11.19
C LEU A 45 18.36 4.82 -9.88
N TRP A 46 17.52 3.81 -9.90
CA TRP A 46 16.84 3.32 -8.70
C TRP A 46 17.80 2.58 -7.78
N LYS A 47 17.74 2.88 -6.49
CA LYS A 47 18.47 2.14 -5.47
C LYS A 47 17.60 0.95 -5.05
N GLY A 48 17.92 -0.25 -5.54
CA GLY A 48 17.26 -1.50 -5.12
C GLY A 48 16.34 -2.17 -6.15
N PHE A 49 16.29 -1.71 -7.40
CA PHE A 49 15.56 -2.42 -8.47
C PHE A 49 16.40 -3.44 -9.24
N GLU A 50 17.71 -3.51 -8.98
CA GLU A 50 18.55 -4.59 -9.50
C GLU A 50 18.30 -5.84 -8.66
N ASN A 51 17.39 -6.69 -9.16
CA ASN A 51 16.97 -7.97 -8.60
C ASN A 51 15.91 -7.90 -7.49
N HIS A 52 14.68 -7.52 -7.85
CA HIS A 52 13.51 -8.16 -7.21
C HIS A 52 13.44 -9.64 -7.64
N LYS A 53 14.44 -10.45 -7.28
CA LYS A 53 14.11 -11.81 -6.84
C LYS A 53 13.38 -11.57 -5.53
N LEU A 54 12.13 -11.98 -5.44
CA LEU A 54 11.38 -12.08 -4.19
C LEU A 54 12.31 -12.71 -3.15
N SER A 55 12.92 -11.87 -2.33
CA SER A 55 13.91 -12.32 -1.36
C SER A 55 13.16 -12.55 -0.07
N SER A 56 13.65 -13.43 0.77
CA SER A 56 13.03 -13.75 2.06
C SER A 56 12.86 -12.52 2.98
N GLU A 57 13.47 -11.38 2.64
CA GLU A 57 13.30 -10.09 3.34
C GLU A 57 12.02 -9.31 2.92
N ASP A 58 11.34 -9.74 1.85
CA ASP A 58 10.03 -9.18 1.43
C ASP A 58 8.89 -9.55 2.40
N SER A 59 9.14 -10.39 3.41
CA SER A 59 8.19 -10.60 4.52
C SER A 59 7.85 -9.30 5.26
N ASN A 60 8.66 -8.25 5.11
CA ASN A 60 8.41 -6.94 5.69
C ASN A 60 7.52 -6.00 4.86
N ILE A 61 7.10 -6.36 3.64
CA ILE A 61 6.31 -5.43 2.82
C ILE A 61 4.97 -5.04 3.46
N PHE A 62 4.42 -5.93 4.30
CA PHE A 62 3.16 -5.72 5.01
C PHE A 62 3.36 -5.29 6.46
N GLN A 63 4.58 -5.34 6.98
CA GLN A 63 4.86 -5.07 8.39
C GLN A 63 4.41 -3.64 8.74
N ARG A 64 3.55 -3.52 9.75
CA ARG A 64 2.95 -2.25 10.24
C ARG A 64 2.06 -1.52 9.22
N ARG A 65 1.64 -2.17 8.13
CA ARG A 65 0.62 -1.61 7.23
C ARG A 65 -0.77 -2.03 7.68
N THR A 66 -1.76 -1.20 7.37
CA THR A 66 -3.17 -1.55 7.52
C THR A 66 -3.75 -1.85 6.15
N LEU A 67 -4.14 -3.09 5.89
CA LEU A 67 -4.79 -3.51 4.64
C LEU A 67 -6.30 -3.36 4.74
N ILE A 68 -6.98 -2.99 3.66
CA ILE A 68 -8.46 -2.91 3.63
C ILE A 68 -8.99 -4.08 2.78
N ILE A 69 -9.59 -5.05 3.43
CA ILE A 69 -10.19 -6.23 2.81
C ILE A 69 -11.60 -5.88 2.34
N SER A 70 -11.80 -5.82 1.02
CA SER A 70 -13.15 -5.75 0.44
C SER A 70 -13.74 -7.16 0.30
N THR A 71 -14.95 -7.34 0.82
CA THR A 71 -15.64 -8.65 0.85
C THR A 71 -17.17 -8.43 0.83
N LEU A 72 -17.94 -9.52 0.84
CA LEU A 72 -19.39 -9.54 0.80
C LEU A 72 -19.92 -10.42 1.94
N GLU A 73 -21.12 -10.16 2.42
CA GLU A 73 -21.81 -11.10 3.30
C GLU A 73 -22.21 -12.35 2.52
N SER A 74 -21.64 -13.48 2.91
CA SER A 74 -21.89 -14.76 2.28
C SER A 74 -21.60 -15.86 3.29
N PRO A 75 -22.63 -16.44 3.95
CA PRO A 75 -22.43 -17.59 4.81
C PRO A 75 -21.84 -18.78 4.02
N PRO A 76 -20.85 -19.52 4.57
CA PRO A 76 -20.21 -19.37 5.89
C PRO A 76 -18.91 -18.52 5.87
N TYR A 77 -18.65 -17.80 4.78
CA TYR A 77 -17.42 -17.05 4.56
C TYR A 77 -17.35 -15.76 5.36
N LEU A 78 -18.45 -14.99 5.39
CA LEU A 78 -18.57 -13.79 6.19
C LEU A 78 -20.02 -13.62 6.65
N MET A 79 -20.21 -13.46 7.95
CA MET A 79 -21.49 -13.37 8.63
C MET A 79 -21.40 -12.34 9.76
N GLU A 80 -22.49 -11.65 10.06
CA GLU A 80 -22.56 -10.85 11.28
C GLU A 80 -22.69 -11.75 12.51
N LYS A 81 -21.93 -11.45 13.57
CA LYS A 81 -22.05 -12.15 14.85
C LYS A 81 -23.42 -11.89 15.46
N LEU A 82 -24.12 -12.95 15.83
CA LEU A 82 -25.45 -12.87 16.45
C LEU A 82 -25.44 -12.17 17.83
N ASP A 83 -24.32 -12.22 18.54
CA ASP A 83 -24.14 -11.70 19.89
C ASP A 83 -23.33 -10.39 19.94
N TYR A 84 -23.16 -9.72 18.79
CA TYR A 84 -22.38 -8.49 18.70
C TYR A 84 -22.90 -7.41 19.66
N LYS A 85 -22.03 -6.94 20.56
CA LYS A 85 -22.28 -5.83 21.48
C LYS A 85 -21.39 -4.63 21.11
N PRO A 86 -21.96 -3.53 20.59
CA PRO A 86 -21.19 -2.37 20.12
C PRO A 86 -20.27 -1.74 21.18
N ARG A 87 -20.61 -1.92 22.46
CA ARG A 87 -19.94 -1.26 23.59
C ARG A 87 -18.71 -2.02 24.12
N SER A 88 -18.54 -3.28 23.74
CA SER A 88 -17.41 -4.13 24.18
C SER A 88 -16.37 -4.36 23.08
N SER A 89 -16.68 -4.02 21.84
CA SER A 89 -15.75 -4.18 20.74
C SER A 89 -14.67 -3.09 20.77
N LYS A 90 -13.40 -3.51 20.82
CA LYS A 90 -12.24 -2.62 20.65
C LYS A 90 -11.86 -2.41 19.18
N ASN A 91 -12.37 -3.26 18.27
CA ASN A 91 -11.98 -3.30 16.86
C ASN A 91 -13.22 -3.21 15.96
N PHE A 92 -13.20 -2.34 14.95
CA PHE A 92 -14.35 -2.09 14.08
C PHE A 92 -14.88 -3.35 13.35
N PHE A 93 -14.06 -4.40 13.19
CA PHE A 93 -14.40 -5.66 12.51
C PHE A 93 -14.85 -6.78 13.44
N ASP A 94 -14.94 -6.54 14.75
CA ASP A 94 -15.41 -7.53 15.72
C ASP A 94 -16.91 -7.88 15.57
N ARG A 95 -17.59 -7.20 14.62
CA ARG A 95 -18.98 -7.46 14.23
C ARG A 95 -19.15 -8.65 13.28
N TYR A 96 -18.08 -9.08 12.60
CA TYR A 96 -18.16 -10.16 11.62
C TYR A 96 -17.42 -11.42 12.10
N GLU A 97 -17.89 -12.57 11.64
CA GLU A 97 -17.29 -13.90 11.80
C GLU A 97 -17.37 -14.69 10.50
N GLY A 98 -16.68 -15.83 10.44
CA GLY A 98 -16.65 -16.72 9.29
C GLY A 98 -15.24 -16.89 8.73
N PHE A 99 -15.14 -17.75 7.70
CA PHE A 99 -13.86 -18.20 7.15
C PHE A 99 -12.93 -17.05 6.71
N VAL A 100 -13.47 -15.95 6.18
CA VAL A 100 -12.68 -14.79 5.74
C VAL A 100 -11.99 -14.12 6.92
N ILE A 101 -12.65 -14.04 8.08
CA ILE A 101 -12.09 -13.43 9.29
C ILE A 101 -11.00 -14.33 9.87
N ASP A 102 -11.24 -15.63 9.95
CA ASP A 102 -10.25 -16.59 10.46
C ASP A 102 -8.99 -16.58 9.59
N LEU A 103 -9.15 -16.61 8.26
CA LEU A 103 -8.03 -16.54 7.32
C LEU A 103 -7.27 -15.21 7.43
N ALA A 104 -7.98 -14.09 7.55
CA ALA A 104 -7.36 -12.78 7.67
C ALA A 104 -6.55 -12.65 8.96
N ASN A 105 -7.03 -13.21 10.07
CA ASN A 105 -6.30 -13.24 11.34
C ASN A 105 -5.00 -14.05 11.23
N GLU A 106 -5.05 -15.27 10.68
CA GLU A 106 -3.86 -16.12 10.50
C GLU A 106 -2.81 -15.45 9.60
N LEU A 107 -3.26 -14.78 8.51
CA LEU A 107 -2.36 -14.04 7.63
C LEU A 107 -1.79 -12.78 8.29
N ALA A 108 -2.61 -12.06 9.07
CA ALA A 108 -2.19 -10.87 9.80
C ALA A 108 -1.12 -11.21 10.84
N ASP A 109 -1.28 -12.32 11.56
CA ASP A 109 -0.31 -12.81 12.54
C ASP A 109 0.99 -13.26 11.87
N LEU A 110 0.88 -13.99 10.75
CA LEU A 110 2.03 -14.50 9.99
C LEU A 110 2.86 -13.39 9.32
N LEU A 111 2.19 -12.37 8.79
CA LEU A 111 2.80 -11.31 7.98
C LEU A 111 2.90 -9.96 8.71
N HIS A 112 2.46 -9.91 9.96
CA HIS A 112 2.54 -8.76 10.86
C HIS A 112 1.90 -7.47 10.30
N PHE A 113 0.73 -7.60 9.66
CA PHE A 113 -0.10 -6.47 9.24
C PHE A 113 -1.32 -6.28 10.12
N ASN A 114 -1.88 -5.09 10.11
CA ASN A 114 -3.23 -4.84 10.61
C ASN A 114 -4.20 -4.84 9.42
N TYR A 115 -5.48 -5.11 9.66
CA TYR A 115 -6.46 -5.01 8.58
C TYR A 115 -7.79 -4.44 9.02
N SER A 116 -8.54 -4.00 8.01
CA SER A 116 -9.93 -3.64 8.07
C SER A 116 -10.75 -4.41 7.04
N VAL A 117 -12.05 -4.51 7.27
CA VAL A 117 -13.02 -5.15 6.39
C VAL A 117 -14.07 -4.13 5.96
N ILE A 118 -14.29 -4.02 4.66
CA ILE A 118 -15.38 -3.25 4.07
C ILE A 118 -16.31 -4.19 3.31
N LEU A 119 -17.62 -3.91 3.38
CA LEU A 119 -18.60 -4.64 2.60
C LEU A 119 -18.79 -3.98 1.24
N SER A 120 -18.59 -4.75 0.18
CA SER A 120 -18.95 -4.38 -1.18
C SER A 120 -20.38 -4.81 -1.49
N ASN A 121 -20.98 -4.17 -2.49
CA ASN A 121 -22.35 -4.48 -2.91
C ASN A 121 -22.42 -5.68 -3.86
N THR A 122 -21.36 -5.92 -4.64
CA THR A 122 -21.30 -6.98 -5.65
C THR A 122 -19.88 -7.55 -5.78
N TYR A 123 -19.74 -8.75 -6.33
CA TYR A 123 -18.42 -9.32 -6.64
C TYR A 123 -17.65 -8.44 -7.63
N GLY A 124 -18.32 -8.05 -8.70
CA GLY A 124 -17.77 -7.20 -9.74
C GLY A 124 -18.23 -7.65 -11.12
N SER A 125 -18.70 -6.69 -11.89
CA SER A 125 -19.15 -6.88 -13.26
C SER A 125 -18.85 -5.62 -14.04
N MET A 126 -18.50 -5.78 -15.31
CA MET A 126 -18.23 -4.67 -16.20
C MET A 126 -19.54 -4.17 -16.82
N ASP A 127 -19.77 -2.86 -16.75
CA ASP A 127 -20.90 -2.24 -17.42
C ASP A 127 -20.63 -2.02 -18.92
N LYS A 128 -21.65 -1.55 -19.66
CA LYS A 128 -21.52 -1.27 -21.10
C LYS A 128 -20.52 -0.16 -21.44
N SER A 129 -20.13 0.66 -20.45
CA SER A 129 -19.13 1.72 -20.60
C SER A 129 -17.70 1.21 -20.36
N GLY A 130 -17.53 -0.06 -19.98
CA GLY A 130 -16.24 -0.66 -19.67
C GLY A 130 -15.81 -0.46 -18.22
N GLN A 131 -16.69 0.04 -17.35
CA GLN A 131 -16.38 0.27 -15.94
C GLN A 131 -16.75 -0.94 -15.09
N TRP A 132 -15.82 -1.35 -14.23
CA TRP A 132 -16.07 -2.37 -13.21
C TRP A 132 -16.84 -1.79 -12.02
N ASN A 133 -17.66 -2.63 -11.39
CA ASN A 133 -18.31 -2.34 -10.10
C ASN A 133 -17.83 -3.32 -9.01
N GLY A 134 -18.39 -3.21 -7.81
CA GLY A 134 -18.20 -4.17 -6.72
C GLY A 134 -16.76 -4.26 -6.21
N MET A 135 -16.37 -5.43 -5.71
CA MET A 135 -15.03 -5.65 -5.17
C MET A 135 -13.92 -5.35 -6.18
N ILE A 136 -14.16 -5.60 -7.49
CA ILE A 136 -13.18 -5.25 -8.53
C ILE A 136 -12.98 -3.73 -8.60
N ARG A 137 -14.05 -2.95 -8.45
CA ARG A 137 -13.95 -1.49 -8.41
C ARG A 137 -13.24 -1.01 -7.15
N ASP A 138 -13.50 -1.63 -6.01
CA ASP A 138 -12.83 -1.30 -4.73
C ASP A 138 -11.31 -1.51 -4.80
N LEU A 139 -10.85 -2.48 -5.61
CA LEU A 139 -9.43 -2.68 -5.90
C LEU A 139 -8.88 -1.59 -6.82
N LEU A 140 -9.61 -1.25 -7.90
CA LEU A 140 -9.17 -0.25 -8.88
C LEU A 140 -9.10 1.17 -8.31
N ASP A 141 -10.03 1.53 -7.44
CA ASP A 141 -10.08 2.83 -6.79
C ASP A 141 -9.12 2.92 -5.57
N GLU A 142 -8.31 1.87 -5.32
CA GLU A 142 -7.40 1.75 -4.17
C GLU A 142 -8.06 1.93 -2.79
N VAL A 143 -9.40 1.87 -2.73
CA VAL A 143 -10.18 1.89 -1.48
C VAL A 143 -9.81 0.70 -0.59
N SER A 144 -9.30 -0.38 -1.19
CA SER A 144 -8.78 -1.58 -0.53
C SER A 144 -7.31 -1.47 -0.02
N HIS A 145 -6.58 -0.39 -0.33
CA HIS A 145 -5.14 -0.33 -0.04
C HIS A 145 -4.69 0.72 0.98
N THR A 146 -5.44 1.79 1.23
CA THR A 146 -4.97 2.82 2.19
C THR A 146 -6.10 3.61 2.85
N PHE A 147 -6.18 3.53 4.18
CA PHE A 147 -6.83 4.55 5.03
C PHE A 147 -5.72 5.43 5.60
N ASN A 148 -5.66 6.69 5.19
CA ASN A 148 -4.82 7.69 5.86
C ASN A 148 -5.62 8.24 7.05
N MET A 149 -5.15 7.98 8.27
CA MET A 149 -5.45 8.81 9.44
C MET A 149 -4.28 9.75 9.71
#